data_AF-A0A9P6Y2F6-F1
#
_entry.id   AF-A0A9P6Y2F6-F1
#
_cell.length_a   1.000
_cell.length_b   1.000
_cell.length_c   1.000
_cell.angle_alpha   90.00
_cell.angle_beta   90.00
_cell.angle_gamma   90.00
#
_symmetry.space_group_name_H-M   'P 1'
#
loop_
_entity.id
_entity.type
_entity.pdbx_description
1 polymer ?
#
loop_
_entity_poly.entity_id
_entity_poly.type
_entity_poly.pdbx_seq_one_letter_code
_entity_poly.pdbx_strand_id
1 'polypeptide(L)'
;MIELIKPSPNPNEARERMLARVWEPGLVGAMLGAAGAEASRPEDLPKGVGLIEGGYQLTEIQATQILEMRLHRLTGLEQDRLTDEYKQLLEVIAGLIHILEYPDRLLQVIREELVNRRRPGHPRPDRAGRRGGHRVARRLREAPAGERVPRAAPWWPWP
;
A
#
# COMPACT_ATOMS: atom_id res chain seq x y z
N MET A 1 3.62 -10.98 -28.16
CA MET A 1 4.42 -11.40 -26.99
C MET A 1 4.62 -12.92 -26.96
N ILE A 2 3.54 -13.72 -26.93
CA ILE A 2 3.63 -15.19 -26.97
C ILE A 2 4.43 -15.70 -28.19
N GLU A 3 4.17 -15.14 -29.38
CA GLU A 3 4.92 -15.45 -30.61
C GLU A 3 6.42 -15.13 -30.55
N LEU A 4 6.86 -14.27 -29.63
CA LEU A 4 8.27 -13.96 -29.42
C LEU A 4 8.88 -14.92 -28.39
N ILE A 5 8.15 -15.23 -27.32
CA ILE A 5 8.62 -16.09 -26.23
C ILE A 5 8.71 -17.55 -26.67
N LYS A 6 7.68 -18.09 -27.33
CA LYS A 6 7.61 -19.51 -27.76
C LYS A 6 8.81 -19.99 -28.59
N PRO A 7 9.29 -19.26 -29.62
CA PRO A 7 10.43 -19.69 -30.42
C PRO A 7 11.79 -19.34 -29.79
N SER A 8 11.83 -18.67 -28.64
CA SER A 8 13.09 -18.28 -28.01
C SER A 8 13.76 -19.50 -27.34
N PRO A 9 15.04 -19.78 -27.64
CA PRO A 9 15.76 -20.96 -27.12
C PRO A 9 15.86 -21.04 -25.59
N ASN A 10 15.92 -19.90 -24.90
CA ASN A 10 16.01 -19.83 -23.45
C ASN A 10 15.40 -18.53 -22.90
N PRO A 11 15.14 -18.44 -21.58
CA PRO A 11 14.52 -17.26 -20.96
C PRO A 11 15.35 -15.98 -21.09
N ASN A 12 16.68 -16.07 -21.08
CA ASN A 12 17.55 -14.90 -21.22
C ASN A 12 17.40 -14.26 -22.61
N GLU A 13 17.42 -15.09 -23.66
CA GLU A 13 17.25 -14.62 -25.03
C GLU A 13 15.83 -14.11 -25.29
N ALA A 14 14.81 -14.75 -24.70
CA ALA A 14 13.44 -14.24 -24.73
C ALA A 14 13.35 -12.84 -24.12
N ARG A 15 13.97 -12.63 -22.95
CA ARG A 15 14.04 -11.35 -22.26
C ARG A 15 14.73 -10.28 -23.10
N GLU A 16 15.91 -10.58 -23.66
CA GLU A 16 16.64 -9.65 -24.53
C GLU A 16 15.79 -9.22 -25.73
N ARG A 17 15.11 -10.17 -26.39
CA ARG A 17 14.19 -9.88 -27.50
C ARG A 17 12.99 -9.05 -27.06
N MET A 18 12.47 -9.26 -25.84
CA MET A 18 11.38 -8.46 -25.30
C MET A 18 11.79 -7.02 -25.03
N LEU A 19 13.02 -6.81 -24.53
CA LEU A 19 13.57 -5.50 -24.23
C LEU A 19 14.00 -4.73 -25.48
N ALA A 20 14.43 -5.42 -26.53
CA ALA A 20 14.84 -4.81 -27.80
C ALA A 20 13.67 -4.20 -28.61
N ARG A 21 12.42 -4.45 -28.22
CA ARG A 21 11.23 -4.05 -28.96
C ARG A 21 10.36 -3.08 -28.17
N VAL A 22 9.82 -2.08 -28.86
CA VAL A 22 8.72 -1.24 -28.38
C VAL A 22 7.39 -1.94 -28.62
N TRP A 23 6.55 -1.96 -27.60
CA TRP A 23 5.27 -2.65 -27.58
C TRP A 23 4.11 -1.69 -27.76
N GLU A 24 3.04 -2.15 -28.40
CA GLU A 24 1.78 -1.41 -28.43
C GLU A 24 1.17 -1.38 -27.02
N PRO A 25 0.92 -0.20 -26.43
CA PRO A 25 0.48 -0.08 -25.04
C PRO A 25 -0.98 -0.52 -24.83
N GLY A 26 -1.80 -0.52 -25.90
CA GLY A 26 -3.20 -0.96 -25.85
C GLY A 26 -3.99 -0.32 -24.72
N LEU A 27 -4.66 -1.15 -23.90
CA LEU A 27 -5.47 -0.69 -22.76
C LEU A 27 -4.67 0.13 -21.74
N VAL A 28 -3.40 -0.24 -21.49
CA VAL A 28 -2.53 0.46 -20.54
C VAL A 28 -2.30 1.90 -21.00
N GLY A 29 -2.18 2.13 -22.32
CA GLY A 29 -2.05 3.46 -22.89
C GLY A 29 -3.27 4.34 -22.60
N ALA A 30 -4.48 3.80 -22.77
CA ALA A 30 -5.72 4.52 -22.46
C ALA A 30 -5.83 4.85 -20.96
N MET A 31 -5.47 3.91 -20.09
CA MET A 31 -5.53 4.09 -18.64
C MET A 31 -4.52 5.13 -18.13
N LEU A 32 -3.27 5.07 -18.61
CA LEU A 32 -2.25 6.05 -18.27
C LEU A 32 -2.55 7.44 -18.84
N GLY A 33 -3.12 7.51 -20.05
CA GLY A 33 -3.55 8.77 -20.65
C GLY A 33 -4.61 9.49 -19.82
N ALA A 34 -5.58 8.75 -19.28
CA ALA A 34 -6.64 9.32 -18.45
C ALA A 34 -6.15 9.80 -17.06
N ALA A 35 -5.21 9.08 -16.45
CA ALA A 35 -4.67 9.40 -15.13
C ALA A 35 -3.50 10.42 -15.15
N GLY A 36 -3.00 10.77 -16.34
CA GLY A 36 -1.73 11.48 -16.49
C GLY A 36 -0.56 10.51 -16.31
N ALA A 37 0.04 10.07 -17.42
CA ALA A 37 1.09 9.04 -17.40
C ALA A 37 2.29 9.42 -16.52
N GLU A 38 2.60 10.71 -16.44
CA GLU A 38 3.67 11.25 -15.58
C GLU A 38 3.32 11.21 -14.09
N ALA A 39 2.04 11.35 -13.73
CA ALA A 39 1.60 11.38 -12.34
C ALA A 39 1.71 10.01 -11.65
N SER A 40 1.59 8.92 -12.42
CA SER A 40 1.70 7.54 -11.91
C SER A 40 3.05 6.88 -12.21
N ARG A 41 3.99 7.61 -12.80
CA ARG A 41 5.33 7.13 -13.12
C ARG A 41 6.22 7.14 -11.87
N PRO A 42 6.86 6.02 -11.50
CA PRO A 42 7.82 6.01 -10.40
C PRO A 42 9.01 6.94 -10.66
N GLU A 43 9.46 7.66 -9.62
CA GLU A 43 10.55 8.65 -9.70
C GLU A 43 11.92 8.02 -10.06
N ASP A 44 12.13 6.77 -9.66
CA ASP A 44 13.33 5.98 -9.90
C ASP A 44 13.36 5.31 -11.28
N LEU A 45 12.27 5.43 -12.07
CA LEU A 45 12.17 4.78 -13.36
C LEU A 45 13.06 5.50 -14.41
N PRO A 46 14.03 4.82 -15.04
CA PRO A 46 14.95 5.43 -16.00
C PRO A 46 14.24 6.09 -17.19
N LYS A 47 14.78 7.19 -17.71
CA LYS A 47 14.24 7.82 -18.93
C LYS A 47 14.31 6.85 -20.11
N GLY A 48 13.29 6.87 -20.97
CA GLY A 48 13.22 6.02 -22.16
C GLY A 48 12.56 4.64 -21.95
N VAL A 49 12.15 4.30 -20.72
CA VAL A 49 11.32 3.12 -20.44
C VAL A 49 9.93 3.53 -19.95
N GLY A 50 8.97 2.61 -19.96
CA GLY A 50 7.55 2.89 -19.68
C GLY A 50 6.80 3.36 -20.94
N LEU A 51 5.77 4.18 -20.74
CA LEU A 51 5.04 4.78 -21.85
C LEU A 51 5.89 5.91 -22.47
N ILE A 52 6.21 5.77 -23.75
CA ILE A 52 7.02 6.71 -24.54
C ILE A 52 6.29 7.10 -25.82
N GLU A 53 6.80 8.11 -26.54
CA GLU A 53 6.29 8.42 -27.87
C GLU A 53 6.44 7.20 -28.80
N GLY A 54 5.31 6.72 -29.32
CA GLY A 54 5.28 5.56 -30.22
C GLY A 54 5.14 4.19 -29.54
N GLY A 55 5.02 4.11 -28.21
CA GLY A 55 4.58 2.86 -27.55
C GLY A 55 5.05 2.67 -26.10
N TYR A 56 5.22 1.42 -25.70
CA TYR A 56 5.63 1.01 -24.36
C TYR A 56 6.96 0.26 -24.39
N GLN A 57 7.94 0.75 -23.65
CA GLN A 57 9.25 0.14 -23.51
C GLN A 57 9.36 -0.56 -22.14
N LEU A 58 9.60 -1.87 -22.16
CA LEU A 58 9.68 -2.68 -20.93
C LEU A 58 10.98 -2.43 -20.17
N THR A 59 10.92 -2.55 -18.85
CA THR A 59 12.11 -2.69 -18.00
C THR A 59 12.55 -4.14 -17.84
N GLU A 60 13.79 -4.38 -17.44
CA GLU A 60 14.30 -5.73 -17.18
C GLU A 60 13.48 -6.49 -16.12
N ILE A 61 13.08 -5.77 -15.06
CA ILE A 61 12.25 -6.32 -14.00
C ILE A 61 10.88 -6.73 -14.56
N GLN A 62 10.24 -5.87 -15.36
CA GLN A 62 8.95 -6.19 -15.99
C GLN A 62 9.07 -7.39 -16.93
N ALA A 63 10.09 -7.45 -17.77
CA ALA A 63 10.30 -8.57 -18.68
C ALA A 63 10.52 -9.89 -17.93
N THR A 64 11.26 -9.85 -16.82
CA THR A 64 11.47 -11.02 -15.95
C THR A 64 10.16 -11.49 -15.30
N GLN A 65 9.37 -10.55 -14.75
CA GLN A 65 8.06 -10.86 -14.16
C GLN A 65 7.08 -11.45 -15.18
N ILE A 66 7.11 -10.97 -16.43
CA ILE A 66 6.30 -11.54 -17.53
C ILE A 66 6.71 -12.98 -17.84
N LEU A 67 8.00 -13.30 -17.86
CA LEU A 67 8.48 -14.67 -18.10
C LEU A 67 8.14 -15.62 -16.95
N GLU A 68 8.01 -15.11 -15.73
CA GLU A 68 7.60 -15.86 -14.54
C GLU A 68 6.07 -16.05 -14.43
N MET A 69 5.29 -15.38 -15.28
CA MET A 69 3.83 -15.50 -15.27
C MET A 69 3.39 -16.94 -15.53
N ARG A 70 2.39 -17.39 -14.76
CA ARG A 70 1.77 -18.70 -14.92
C ARG A 70 0.50 -18.59 -15.79
N LEU A 71 0.16 -19.66 -16.51
CA LEU A 71 -0.97 -19.70 -17.45
C LEU A 71 -2.34 -19.33 -16.83
N HIS A 72 -2.58 -19.60 -15.54
CA HIS A 72 -3.85 -19.24 -14.89
C HIS A 72 -4.11 -17.73 -14.88
N ARG A 73 -3.06 -16.90 -14.93
CA ARG A 73 -3.16 -15.44 -15.05
C ARG A 73 -3.65 -14.96 -16.42
N LEU A 74 -3.76 -15.87 -17.39
CA LEU A 74 -4.30 -15.57 -18.73
C LEU A 74 -5.81 -15.85 -18.83
N THR A 75 -6.45 -16.31 -17.76
CA THR A 75 -7.91 -16.44 -17.73
C THR A 75 -8.55 -15.06 -17.74
N GLY A 76 -9.68 -14.90 -18.44
CA GLY A 76 -10.35 -13.60 -18.56
C GLY A 76 -10.67 -12.96 -17.20
N LEU A 77 -11.15 -13.76 -16.24
CA LEU A 77 -11.45 -13.27 -14.90
C LEU A 77 -10.23 -12.69 -14.17
N GLU A 78 -9.06 -13.34 -14.26
CA GLU A 78 -7.83 -12.81 -13.64
C GLU A 78 -7.32 -11.56 -14.36
N GLN A 79 -7.48 -11.49 -15.69
CA GLN A 79 -7.12 -10.29 -16.47
C GLN A 79 -8.02 -9.10 -16.13
N ASP A 80 -9.33 -9.33 -16.01
CA ASP A 80 -10.29 -8.31 -15.61
C ASP A 80 -10.00 -7.83 -14.19
N ARG A 81 -9.78 -8.77 -13.25
CA ARG A 81 -9.41 -8.46 -11.86
C ARG A 81 -8.13 -7.61 -11.78
N LEU A 82 -7.10 -7.96 -12.53
CA LEU A 82 -5.84 -7.20 -12.58
C LEU A 82 -6.03 -5.82 -13.17
N THR A 83 -6.86 -5.71 -14.22
CA THR A 83 -7.20 -4.44 -14.86
C THR A 83 -7.92 -3.51 -13.89
N ASP A 84 -8.88 -4.03 -13.13
CA ASP A 84 -9.62 -3.25 -12.16
C ASP A 84 -8.79 -2.86 -10.94
N GLU A 85 -7.90 -3.75 -10.46
CA GLU A 85 -6.90 -3.39 -9.44
C GLU A 85 -6.00 -2.25 -9.93
N TYR A 86 -5.57 -2.30 -11.19
CA TYR A 86 -4.75 -1.24 -11.77
C TYR A 86 -5.51 0.10 -11.86
N LYS A 87 -6.79 0.10 -12.25
CA LYS A 87 -7.65 1.31 -12.24
C LYS A 87 -7.77 1.91 -10.84
N GLN A 88 -8.06 1.06 -9.85
CA GLN A 88 -8.20 1.50 -8.45
C GLN A 88 -6.91 2.14 -7.94
N LEU A 89 -5.75 1.56 -8.27
CA LEU A 89 -4.45 2.15 -7.91
C LEU A 89 -4.25 3.53 -8.57
N LEU A 90 -4.62 3.70 -9.84
CA LEU A 90 -4.55 5.00 -10.50
C LEU A 90 -5.47 6.04 -9.85
N GLU A 91 -6.68 5.65 -9.45
CA GLU A 91 -7.60 6.53 -8.72
C GLU A 91 -7.04 6.95 -7.35
N VAL A 92 -6.43 6.00 -6.62
CA VAL A 92 -5.76 6.29 -5.34
C VAL A 92 -4.61 7.27 -5.55
N ILE A 93 -3.75 7.04 -6.54
CA ILE A 93 -2.63 7.93 -6.87
C ILE A 93 -3.13 9.34 -7.18
N ALA A 94 -4.15 9.46 -8.05
CA ALA A 94 -4.74 10.75 -8.39
C ALA A 94 -5.32 11.47 -7.15
N GLY A 95 -5.99 10.73 -6.27
CA GLY A 95 -6.51 11.28 -5.01
C GLY A 95 -5.40 11.75 -4.05
N LEU A 96 -4.29 11.00 -3.95
CA LEU A 96 -3.14 11.38 -3.15
C LEU A 96 -2.46 12.63 -3.70
N ILE A 97 -2.25 12.70 -5.02
CA ILE A 97 -1.67 13.88 -5.68
C ILE A 97 -2.56 15.10 -5.43
N HIS A 98 -3.88 14.97 -5.57
CA HIS A 98 -4.81 16.05 -5.25
C HIS A 98 -4.71 16.50 -3.77
N ILE A 99 -4.47 15.59 -2.82
CA ILE A 99 -4.24 16.00 -1.41
C ILE A 99 -2.93 16.79 -1.27
N LEU A 100 -1.88 16.39 -2.00
CA LEU A 100 -0.57 17.04 -1.96
C LEU A 100 -0.57 18.41 -2.65
N GLU A 101 -1.33 18.58 -3.72
CA GLU A 101 -1.43 19.84 -4.48
C GLU A 101 -2.28 20.90 -3.77
N TYR A 102 -3.30 20.50 -3.01
CA TYR A 102 -4.27 21.43 -2.41
C TYR A 102 -4.18 21.43 -0.86
N PRO A 103 -3.54 22.44 -0.24
CA PRO A 103 -3.37 22.53 1.22
C PRO A 103 -4.68 22.49 2.01
N ASP A 104 -5.74 23.10 1.48
CA ASP A 104 -7.07 23.08 2.11
C ASP A 104 -7.64 21.66 2.19
N ARG A 105 -7.39 20.84 1.16
CA ARG A 105 -7.80 19.43 1.13
C ARG A 105 -7.04 18.63 2.19
N LEU A 106 -5.74 18.85 2.31
CA LEU A 106 -4.93 18.23 3.36
C LEU A 106 -5.46 18.56 4.77
N LEU A 107 -5.74 19.84 5.03
CA LEU A 107 -6.30 20.27 6.33
C LEU A 107 -7.69 19.69 6.61
N GLN A 108 -8.52 19.56 5.56
CA GLN A 108 -9.81 18.89 5.67
C GLN A 108 -9.64 17.41 6.06
N VAL A 109 -8.78 16.66 5.37
CA VAL A 109 -8.51 15.25 5.67
C VAL A 109 -7.99 15.08 7.10
N ILE A 110 -7.05 15.92 7.53
CA ILE A 110 -6.54 15.90 8.92
C ILE A 110 -7.67 16.13 9.93
N ARG A 111 -8.56 17.10 9.65
CA ARG A 111 -9.69 17.41 10.53
C ARG A 111 -10.67 16.24 10.61
N GLU A 112 -11.01 15.63 9.48
CA GLU A 112 -11.90 14.46 9.40
C GLU A 112 -11.34 13.30 10.23
N GLU A 113 -10.05 13.00 10.10
CA GLU A 113 -9.36 11.96 10.88
C GLU A 113 -9.36 12.23 12.39
N LEU A 114 -9.13 13.48 12.80
CA LEU A 114 -9.18 13.87 14.22
C LEU A 114 -10.58 13.76 14.81
N VAL A 115 -11.62 14.10 14.05
CA VAL A 115 -13.02 13.95 14.46
C VAL A 115 -13.39 12.47 14.57
N ASN A 116 -12.98 11.65 13.60
CA ASN A 116 -13.20 10.20 13.61
C ASN A 116 -12.62 9.54 14.86
N ARG A 117 -11.41 9.95 15.29
CA ARG A 117 -10.78 9.46 16.54
C ARG A 117 -11.44 10.01 17.81
N ARG A 118 -12.09 11.18 17.75
CA ARG A 118 -12.77 11.83 18.89
C ARG A 118 -14.19 11.30 19.12
N ARG A 119 -14.71 10.44 18.23
CA ARG A 119 -16.04 9.82 18.37
C ARG A 119 -16.16 9.16 19.76
N PRO A 120 -17.32 9.27 20.45
CA PRO A 120 -17.44 8.82 21.83
C PRO A 120 -17.29 7.30 21.89
N GLY A 121 -16.19 6.81 22.47
CA GLY A 121 -15.85 5.39 22.50
C GLY A 121 -14.37 5.10 22.75
N HIS A 122 -13.47 6.07 22.50
CA HIS A 122 -12.07 5.96 22.87
C HIS A 122 -11.88 6.48 24.31
N PRO A 123 -11.68 5.61 25.33
CA PRO A 123 -11.49 6.06 26.70
C PRO A 123 -10.22 6.91 26.77
N ARG A 124 -10.33 8.12 27.33
CA ARG A 124 -9.16 8.86 27.78
C ARG A 124 -8.54 8.03 28.91
N PRO A 125 -7.22 7.76 28.92
CA PRO A 125 -6.60 7.24 30.13
C PRO A 125 -6.86 8.27 31.23
N ASP A 126 -7.67 7.88 32.21
CA ASP A 126 -8.15 8.77 33.26
C ASP A 126 -6.95 9.41 33.94
N ARG A 127 -6.92 10.76 33.97
CA ARG A 127 -6.03 11.52 34.85
C ARG A 127 -6.47 11.44 36.32
N ALA A 128 -7.01 10.30 36.75
CA ALA A 128 -7.36 10.01 38.14
C ALA A 128 -6.15 9.40 38.88
N GLY A 129 -4.97 9.99 38.71
CA GLY A 129 -3.74 9.65 39.44
C GLY A 129 -3.21 10.76 40.35
N ARG A 130 -3.91 11.90 40.45
CA ARG A 130 -3.51 13.03 41.31
C ARG A 130 -4.71 13.62 42.04
N ARG A 131 -5.32 12.84 42.94
CA ARG A 131 -6.09 13.32 44.11
C ARG A 131 -6.53 12.10 44.92
N GLY A 132 -5.63 11.59 45.74
CA GLY A 132 -5.89 10.41 46.58
C GLY A 132 -4.74 10.00 47.49
N GLY A 133 -3.79 10.89 47.78
CA GLY A 133 -2.64 10.62 48.67
C GLY A 133 -2.98 10.48 50.16
N HIS A 134 -4.26 10.48 50.54
CA HIS A 134 -4.68 10.42 51.94
C HIS A 134 -5.92 9.54 52.13
N ARG A 135 -5.88 8.26 51.71
CA ARG A 135 -6.84 7.25 52.20
C ARG A 135 -6.47 5.78 51.94
N VAL A 136 -5.20 5.46 51.67
CA VAL A 136 -4.71 4.06 51.61
C VAL A 136 -3.67 3.79 52.70
N ALA A 137 -3.92 4.29 53.91
CA ALA A 137 -3.11 4.00 55.10
C ALA A 137 -3.92 3.34 56.24
N ARG A 138 -5.10 2.75 55.94
CA ARG A 138 -5.95 2.16 56.98
C ARG A 138 -6.54 0.77 56.67
N ARG A 139 -5.98 0.03 55.72
CA ARG A 139 -6.30 -1.40 55.48
C ARG A 139 -5.06 -2.21 55.04
N LEU A 140 -3.93 -1.99 55.69
CA LEU A 140 -2.76 -2.89 55.65
C LEU A 140 -2.18 -3.09 57.06
N ARG A 141 -3.08 -3.28 58.02
CA ARG A 141 -2.84 -4.01 59.27
C ARG A 141 -4.02 -4.98 59.34
N GLU A 142 -3.78 -6.27 59.57
CA GLU A 142 -4.78 -7.35 59.64
C GLU A 142 -5.13 -8.08 58.33
N ALA A 143 -4.13 -8.61 57.63
CA ALA A 143 -4.35 -9.74 56.71
C ALA A 143 -3.25 -10.80 56.95
N PRO A 144 -3.60 -12.07 57.27
CA PRO A 144 -2.62 -13.12 57.55
C PRO A 144 -1.83 -13.53 56.30
N ALA A 145 -0.58 -13.95 56.52
CA ALA A 145 0.36 -14.36 55.48
C ALA A 145 -0.11 -15.65 54.80
N GLY A 146 -0.50 -15.57 53.53
CA GLY A 146 -0.86 -16.76 52.75
C GLY A 146 -1.12 -16.51 51.27
N GLU A 147 -1.68 -15.36 50.89
CA GLU A 147 -2.02 -15.09 49.49
C GLU A 147 -1.56 -13.68 49.07
N ARG A 148 -0.37 -13.62 48.49
CA ARG A 148 0.10 -12.43 47.77
C ARG A 148 0.81 -12.84 46.48
N VAL A 149 0.04 -13.03 45.42
CA VAL A 149 0.48 -12.72 44.05
C VAL A 149 -0.73 -12.18 43.29
N PRO A 150 -0.77 -10.89 42.90
CA PRO A 150 -1.70 -10.47 41.87
C PRO A 150 -1.19 -11.00 40.53
N ARG A 151 -1.99 -11.84 39.85
CA ARG A 151 -1.77 -12.20 38.45
C ARG A 151 -1.68 -10.91 37.62
N ALA A 152 -0.52 -10.68 37.01
CA ALA A 152 -0.37 -9.64 36.00
C ALA A 152 -1.34 -9.91 34.84
N ALA A 153 -2.10 -8.90 34.44
CA ALA A 153 -3.01 -9.00 33.29
C ALA A 153 -2.20 -9.12 31.98
N PRO A 154 -2.65 -9.90 30.98
CA PRO A 154 -1.79 -10.36 29.88
C PRO A 154 -1.56 -9.35 28.75
N TRP A 155 -2.14 -8.15 28.82
CA TRP A 155 -2.29 -7.28 27.65
C TRP A 155 -1.39 -6.03 27.64
N TRP A 156 -0.38 -5.94 28.51
CA TRP A 156 0.51 -4.77 28.53
C TRP A 156 1.99 -5.12 28.30
N PRO A 157 2.62 -4.62 27.23
CA PRO A 157 4.07 -4.61 27.10
C PRO A 157 4.64 -3.33 27.75
N TRP A 158 5.48 -3.48 28.77
CA TRP A 158 6.34 -2.39 29.28
C TRP A 158 7.69 -2.39 28.52
N PRO A 159 8.37 -1.23 28.45
CA PRO A 159 9.26 -0.82 27.36
C PRO A 159 10.61 -1.52 27.31
#